data_AF-A0A2H0KBA4-F1
#
_entry.id   AF-A0A2H0KBA4-F1
#
_cell.length_a   1.000
_cell.length_b   1.000
_cell.length_c   1.000
_cell.angle_alpha   90.00
_cell.angle_beta   90.00
_cell.angle_gamma   90.00
#
_symmetry.space_group_name_H-M   'P 1'
#
loop_
_entity.id
_entity.type
_entity.pdbx_description
1 polymer ?
#
loop_
_entity_poly.entity_id
_entity_poly.type
_entity_poly.pdbx_seq_one_letter_code
_entity_poly.pdbx_strand_id
1 'polypeptide(L)'
;MLKWKDPSNDDLKRLRAISILLGEDERLIRFLFHPTKSRLAFSPQTLKRKMKCFSSGEQTLLLIAMDIWGSYGGIHFDDLYTVLDPNAFKNCINSLAYIKRHLYH
;
A
#
# COMPACT_ATOMS: atom_id res chain seq x y z
N MET A 1 -0.53 13.03 11.10
CA MET A 1 0.67 13.44 10.35
C MET A 1 1.96 12.80 10.91
N LEU A 2 2.71 12.07 10.07
CA LEU A 2 4.03 11.49 10.41
C LEU A 2 5.10 12.59 10.46
N LYS A 3 6.09 12.45 11.35
CA LYS A 3 7.20 13.41 11.53
C LYS A 3 8.55 12.71 11.42
N TRP A 4 8.79 12.10 10.25
CA TRP A 4 10.02 11.37 9.98
C TRP A 4 11.24 12.29 10.00
N LYS A 5 12.33 11.79 10.60
CA LYS A 5 13.64 12.43 10.51
C LYS A 5 14.37 11.87 9.29
N ASP A 6 14.78 12.77 8.39
CA ASP A 6 15.61 12.49 7.21
C ASP A 6 15.12 11.33 6.32
N PRO A 7 13.85 11.33 5.85
CA PRO A 7 13.38 10.31 4.92
C PRO A 7 14.08 10.44 3.56
N SER A 8 14.32 9.32 2.88
CA SER A 8 14.83 9.36 1.51
C SER A 8 13.77 9.90 0.54
N ASN A 9 14.18 10.38 -0.63
CA ASN A 9 13.23 10.83 -1.66
C ASN A 9 12.28 9.70 -2.11
N ASP A 10 12.78 8.46 -2.17
CA ASP A 10 11.97 7.31 -2.58
C ASP A 10 10.97 6.91 -1.50
N ASP A 11 11.34 7.03 -0.22
CA ASP A 11 10.40 6.86 0.89
C ASP A 11 9.25 7.87 0.81
N LEU A 12 9.55 9.13 0.48
CA LEU A 12 8.54 10.17 0.33
C LEU A 12 7.59 9.88 -0.83
N LYS A 13 8.11 9.40 -1.97
CA LYS A 13 7.29 8.98 -3.12
C LYS A 13 6.40 7.79 -2.78
N ARG A 14 6.94 6.77 -2.11
CA ARG A 14 6.18 5.59 -1.65
C ARG A 14 5.11 5.99 -0.65
N LEU A 15 5.44 6.82 0.33
CA LEU A 15 4.46 7.36 1.28
C LEU A 15 3.36 8.13 0.56
N ARG A 16 3.69 8.94 -0.45
CA ARG A 16 2.69 9.67 -1.24
C ARG A 16 1.75 8.72 -2.00
N ALA A 17 2.29 7.69 -2.64
CA ALA A 17 1.49 6.68 -3.34
C ALA A 17 0.56 5.93 -2.38
N ILE A 18 1.06 5.56 -1.20
CA ILE A 18 0.28 4.89 -0.15
C ILE A 18 -0.80 5.82 0.41
N SER A 19 -0.50 7.09 0.64
CA SER A 19 -1.48 8.10 1.04
C SER A 19 -2.65 8.19 0.06
N ILE A 20 -2.36 8.19 -1.25
CA ILE A 20 -3.39 8.19 -2.31
C ILE A 20 -4.23 6.91 -2.26
N LEU A 21 -3.58 5.73 -2.17
CA LEU A 21 -4.25 4.44 -2.08
C LEU A 21 -5.21 4.37 -0.88
N LEU A 22 -4.79 4.91 0.26
CA LEU A 22 -5.57 4.90 1.51
C LEU A 22 -6.56 6.06 1.63
N GLY A 23 -6.74 6.86 0.57
CA GLY A 23 -7.67 8.01 0.57
C GLY A 23 -7.32 9.07 1.62
N GLU A 24 -6.03 9.24 1.93
CA GLU A 24 -5.51 10.12 2.98
C GLU A 24 -6.05 9.80 4.40
N ASP A 25 -6.54 8.57 4.66
CA ASP A 25 -6.98 8.14 5.99
C ASP A 25 -5.78 8.07 6.96
N GLU A 26 -5.67 9.08 7.83
CA GLU A 26 -4.59 9.19 8.80
C GLU A 26 -4.52 8.00 9.77
N ARG A 27 -5.64 7.36 10.11
CA ARG A 27 -5.65 6.22 11.04
C ARG A 27 -4.93 5.02 10.41
N LEU A 28 -5.17 4.76 9.13
CA LEU A 28 -4.51 3.68 8.38
C LEU A 28 -3.03 4.00 8.15
N ILE A 29 -2.69 5.25 7.82
CA ILE A 29 -1.30 5.70 7.64
C ILE A 29 -0.52 5.57 8.95
N ARG A 30 -1.09 6.03 10.08
CA ARG A 30 -0.47 5.93 11.42
C ARG A 30 -0.37 4.49 11.90
N PHE A 31 -1.27 3.62 11.47
CA PHE A 31 -1.19 2.19 11.77
C PHE A 31 0.02 1.54 11.09
N LEU A 32 0.27 1.88 9.82
CA LEU A 32 1.35 1.28 9.03
C LEU A 32 2.74 1.74 9.45
N PHE A 33 2.90 3.03 9.75
CA PHE A 33 4.21 3.66 9.81
C PHE A 33 4.64 4.09 11.20
N HIS A 34 5.95 3.98 11.46
CA HIS A 34 6.54 4.52 12.67
C HIS A 34 6.39 6.06 12.66
N PRO A 35 6.00 6.70 13.78
CA PRO A 35 5.67 8.12 13.78
C PRO A 35 6.85 9.05 13.42
N THR A 36 8.08 8.62 13.72
CA THR A 36 9.30 9.45 13.56
C THR A 36 10.38 8.84 12.69
N LYS A 37 10.18 7.65 12.14
CA LYS A 37 11.17 6.95 11.32
C LYS A 37 10.52 6.46 10.05
N SER A 38 11.22 6.62 8.93
CA SER A 38 10.81 6.15 7.60
C SER A 38 10.86 4.62 7.51
N ARG A 39 9.93 3.95 8.19
CA ARG A 39 9.79 2.48 8.25
C ARG A 39 8.41 2.09 8.77
N LEU A 40 8.05 0.83 8.57
CA LEU A 40 6.85 0.25 9.18
C LEU A 40 6.90 0.35 10.71
N ALA A 41 5.73 0.57 11.33
CA ALA A 41 5.58 0.65 12.79
C ALA A 41 5.96 -0.67 13.48
N PHE A 42 5.68 -1.79 12.81
CA PHE A 42 5.97 -3.14 13.27
C PHE A 42 6.47 -4.02 12.12
N SER A 43 6.92 -5.24 12.44
CA SER A 43 7.24 -6.22 11.40
C SER A 43 6.00 -6.56 10.55
N PRO A 44 6.18 -6.94 9.28
CA PRO A 44 5.07 -7.32 8.40
C PRO A 44 4.12 -8.36 9.02
N GLN A 45 4.64 -9.42 9.65
CA GLN A 45 3.83 -10.46 10.28
C GLN A 45 3.02 -9.91 11.47
N THR A 46 3.55 -8.92 12.17
CA THR A 46 2.86 -8.27 13.28
C THR A 46 1.77 -7.33 12.79
N LEU A 47 2.01 -6.58 11.72
CA LEU A 47 0.98 -5.77 11.07
C LEU A 47 -0.16 -6.65 10.57
N LYS A 48 0.12 -7.73 9.83
CA LYS A 48 -0.91 -8.68 9.35
C LYS A 48 -1.78 -9.23 10.49
N ARG A 49 -1.20 -9.54 11.65
CA ARG A 49 -1.97 -9.98 12.83
C ARG A 49 -2.83 -8.87 13.44
N LYS A 50 -2.30 -7.64 13.50
CA LYS A 50 -2.98 -6.48 14.07
C LYS A 50 -4.09 -5.93 13.16
N MET A 51 -4.05 -6.22 11.86
CA MET A 51 -5.03 -5.77 10.87
C MET A 51 -6.45 -6.31 11.11
N LYS A 52 -6.63 -7.34 11.96
CA LYS A 52 -7.93 -7.95 12.25
C LYS A 52 -8.99 -6.98 12.81
N CYS A 53 -8.58 -5.82 13.32
CA CYS A 53 -9.51 -4.79 13.80
C CYS A 53 -10.08 -3.88 12.70
N PHE A 54 -9.63 -4.02 11.45
CA PHE A 54 -10.13 -3.28 10.30
C PHE A 54 -11.10 -4.14 9.47
N SER A 55 -11.94 -3.52 8.66
CA SER A 55 -12.79 -4.21 7.69
C SER A 55 -11.97 -4.97 6.65
N SER A 56 -12.55 -5.97 5.99
CA SER A 56 -11.87 -6.74 4.94
C SER A 56 -11.30 -5.85 3.82
N GLY A 57 -12.03 -4.80 3.41
CA GLY A 57 -11.57 -3.83 2.41
C GLY A 57 -10.34 -3.04 2.87
N GLU A 58 -10.37 -2.52 4.11
CA GLU A 58 -9.22 -1.83 4.70
C GLU A 58 -8.01 -2.77 4.87
N GLN A 59 -8.24 -4.02 5.28
CA GLN A 59 -7.17 -5.02 5.36
C GLN A 59 -6.51 -5.25 4.01
N THR A 60 -7.28 -5.37 2.92
CA THR A 60 -6.75 -5.48 1.57
C THR A 60 -5.92 -4.24 1.18
N LEU A 61 -6.44 -3.05 1.43
CA LEU A 61 -5.71 -1.80 1.15
C LEU A 61 -4.39 -1.72 1.93
N LEU A 62 -4.38 -2.11 3.22
CA LEU A 62 -3.20 -2.13 4.06
C LEU A 62 -2.15 -3.15 3.58
N LEU A 63 -2.57 -4.29 3.04
CA LEU A 63 -1.66 -5.28 2.43
C LEU A 63 -1.01 -4.72 1.16
N ILE A 64 -1.78 -4.10 0.28
CA ILE A 64 -1.27 -3.45 -0.94
C ILE A 64 -0.31 -2.30 -0.56
N ALA A 65 -0.68 -1.48 0.43
CA ALA A 65 0.19 -0.42 0.94
C ALA A 65 1.51 -0.96 1.49
N MET A 66 1.46 -2.10 2.21
CA MET A 66 2.67 -2.77 2.66
C MET A 66 3.54 -3.23 1.50
N ASP A 67 2.95 -3.80 0.43
CA ASP A 67 3.67 -4.20 -0.79
C ASP A 67 4.29 -3.01 -1.54
N ILE A 68 3.61 -1.87 -1.60
CA ILE A 68 4.16 -0.63 -2.18
C ILE A 68 5.36 -0.11 -1.38
N TRP A 69 5.29 -0.24 -0.05
CA TRP A 69 6.40 0.15 0.83
C TRP A 69 7.62 -0.76 0.65
N GLY A 70 7.38 -2.05 0.39
CA GLY A 70 8.35 -3.07 0.01
C GLY A 70 7.64 -4.42 -0.10
N SER A 71 8.22 -5.45 -0.72
CA SER A 71 7.53 -6.71 -1.09
C SER A 71 7.10 -7.61 0.09
N TYR A 72 6.25 -7.11 1.00
CA TYR A 72 5.94 -7.68 2.32
C TYR A 72 4.46 -8.11 2.51
N GLY A 73 3.53 -7.52 1.76
CA GLY A 73 2.11 -7.88 1.71
C GLY A 73 1.87 -9.22 1.02
N GLY A 74 2.80 -9.66 0.16
CA GLY A 74 2.79 -10.97 -0.50
C GLY A 74 2.05 -10.96 -1.84
N ILE A 75 1.53 -9.80 -2.24
CA ILE A 75 1.11 -9.56 -3.61
C ILE A 75 2.26 -8.76 -4.22
N HIS A 76 2.90 -9.26 -5.26
CA HIS A 76 4.01 -8.56 -5.91
C HIS A 76 3.52 -7.34 -6.72
N PHE A 77 2.77 -6.44 -6.10
CA PHE A 77 2.32 -5.17 -6.69
C PHE A 77 3.51 -4.33 -7.13
N ASP A 78 4.66 -4.47 -6.47
CA ASP A 78 5.91 -3.85 -6.89
C ASP A 78 6.29 -4.25 -8.32
N ASP A 79 6.10 -5.51 -8.71
CA ASP A 79 6.37 -5.97 -10.07
C ASP A 79 5.46 -5.27 -11.10
N LEU A 80 4.23 -4.91 -10.72
CA LEU A 80 3.31 -4.24 -11.65
C LEU A 80 3.82 -2.87 -12.11
N TYR A 81 4.54 -2.13 -11.26
CA TYR A 81 5.05 -0.80 -11.65
C TYR A 81 6.58 -0.74 -11.77
N THR A 82 7.31 -1.82 -11.47
CA THR A 82 8.77 -1.91 -11.68
C THR A 82 9.16 -2.79 -12.87
N VAL A 83 8.34 -3.79 -13.23
CA VAL A 83 8.62 -4.76 -14.31
C VAL A 83 7.80 -4.49 -15.57
N LEU A 84 6.51 -4.16 -15.41
CA LEU A 84 5.65 -3.90 -16.57
C LEU A 84 6.00 -2.57 -17.23
N ASP A 85 6.01 -2.56 -18.56
CA ASP A 85 6.03 -1.31 -19.32
C ASP A 85 4.69 -0.54 -19.14
N PRO A 86 4.66 0.77 -19.43
CA PRO A 86 3.48 1.59 -19.20
C PRO A 86 2.20 1.10 -19.88
N ASN A 87 2.29 0.48 -21.06
CA ASN A 87 1.11 -0.03 -21.76
C ASN A 87 0.61 -1.32 -21.11
N ALA A 88 1.51 -2.23 -20.74
CA ALA A 88 1.16 -3.44 -20.01
C ALA A 88 0.54 -3.12 -18.64
N PHE A 89 1.09 -2.14 -17.91
CA PHE A 89 0.51 -1.66 -16.65
C PHE A 89 -0.92 -1.12 -16.86
N LYS A 90 -1.13 -0.25 -17.86
CA LYS A 90 -2.45 0.29 -18.18
C LYS A 90 -3.46 -0.82 -18.51
N ASN A 91 -3.06 -1.81 -19.30
CA ASN A 91 -3.92 -2.94 -19.66
C ASN A 91 -4.28 -3.78 -18.42
N CYS A 92 -3.32 -3.99 -17.50
CA CYS A 92 -3.56 -4.67 -16.23
C CYS A 92 -4.58 -3.91 -15.36
N ILE A 93 -4.40 -2.60 -15.16
CA ILE A 93 -5.36 -1.81 -14.37
C ILE A 93 -6.76 -1.79 -15.02
N ASN A 94 -6.83 -1.67 -16.34
CA ASN A 94 -8.11 -1.70 -17.06
C ASN A 94 -8.83 -3.05 -16.93
N SER A 95 -8.11 -4.17 -16.97
CA SER A 95 -8.72 -5.50 -16.80
C SER A 95 -9.23 -5.71 -15.37
N LEU A 96 -8.48 -5.26 -14.35
CA LEU A 96 -8.92 -5.27 -12.96
C LEU A 96 -10.18 -4.40 -12.75
N ALA A 97 -10.23 -3.21 -13.34
CA ALA A 97 -11.39 -2.33 -13.28
C ALA A 97 -12.62 -2.98 -13.96
N TYR A 98 -12.43 -3.63 -15.11
CA TYR A 98 -13.49 -4.38 -15.80
C TYR A 98 -14.04 -5.50 -14.92
N ILE A 99 -13.17 -6.32 -14.33
CA ILE A 99 -13.56 -7.40 -13.40
C ILE A 99 -14.38 -6.84 -12.23
N LYS A 100 -13.89 -5.77 -11.58
CA LYS A 100 -14.60 -5.16 -10.44
C LYS A 100 -16.00 -4.67 -10.85
N ARG A 101 -16.13 -4.08 -12.04
CA ARG A 101 -17.40 -3.56 -12.54
C ARG A 101 -18.38 -4.67 -12.92
N HIS A 102 -17.92 -5.81 -13.42
CA HIS A 102 -18.81 -6.79 -14.06
C HIS A 102 -18.97 -8.12 -13.30
N LEU A 103 -18.06 -8.45 -12.38
CA LEU A 103 -18.06 -9.74 -11.66
C LEU A 103 -18.34 -9.62 -10.16
N TYR A 104 -18.14 -8.44 -9.58
CA TYR A 104 -18.29 -8.21 -8.14
C TYR A 104 -19.14 -6.97 -7.88
N HIS A 105 -20.43 -7.09 -8.22
CA HIS A 105 -21.50 -6.17 -7.83
C HIS A 105 -22.02 -6.50 -6.44
#